data_AF-A0A1L7WVS7-F1
#
_entry.id   AF-A0A1L7WVS7-F1
#
_cell.length_a   1.000
_cell.length_b   1.000
_cell.length_c   1.000
_cell.angle_alpha   90.00
_cell.angle_beta   90.00
_cell.angle_gamma   90.00
#
_symmetry.space_group_name_H-M   'P 1'
#
loop_
_entity.id
_entity.type
_entity.pdbx_description
1 polymer ?
#
loop_
_entity_poly.entity_id
_entity_poly.type
_entity_poly.pdbx_seq_one_letter_code
_entity_poly.pdbx_strand_id
1 'polypeptide(L)'
;MASMNGKGMASHSRDEASTSRTISTEPPGILRETITTSARKMNTDIPNILPHERVFPIQIGSELFRLSGASISSDAPSYFSQFFQCQIKTAEENGDDTNNIRTLYIDRDPVTFKDISLHLQGYHVAPKDGSHFVKLFADAQFYSLPRLISQLYEESIFISIGHRDFQIPRELFSDPGNSPNYFSLGFAVFFSSPTEVFPGLSREGLLRPPSILPPSVPNRSADIFAELLHLLRGYPLHIKDEDHRAELLRDCRYFHLKGLEQKLIRHQITFNLERKRTEITLRLEDVRQSGISVVSDSTSSPPPEPGTPIFNALQFSVGYVNYARPFVDDKSHELILEIGDECTRLHLSSMRCEFFGDGKARISRLFEVIATKLNLPTGLPLGLLMKKGGASSQPASPGNTPISDDWVRCILDQEAYVRLDGKEFRNLSTLHLPEKENDGSSGSNASSVIGIDESFGEPSRKRRRVEGGSVVGGAEEKESWVVKTGQWRLRVQNSRNGKGGVECVLVAVRLDAVSGEFGRNAQRRFLGP
;
A
#
# COMPACT_ATOMS: atom_id res chain seq x y z
N MET A 1 27.13 -55.14 -66.03
CA MET A 1 26.59 -56.45 -66.49
C MET A 1 27.00 -57.52 -65.49
N ALA A 2 26.24 -58.62 -65.37
CA ALA A 2 26.21 -59.55 -64.22
C ALA A 2 25.69 -58.85 -62.93
N SER A 3 24.66 -59.34 -62.21
CA SER A 3 24.40 -60.66 -61.58
C SER A 3 25.21 -60.82 -60.28
N MET A 4 24.67 -61.30 -59.15
CA MET A 4 23.36 -61.90 -58.78
C MET A 4 23.07 -61.60 -57.28
N ASN A 5 21.90 -61.83 -56.65
CA ASN A 5 20.63 -62.45 -57.06
C ASN A 5 19.44 -61.54 -56.59
N GLY A 6 18.40 -61.86 -55.78
CA GLY A 6 17.89 -63.10 -55.18
C GLY A 6 16.66 -62.90 -54.25
N LYS A 7 15.46 -62.97 -54.85
CA LYS A 7 14.08 -63.23 -54.31
C LYS A 7 13.97 -63.95 -52.94
N GLY A 8 12.92 -63.75 -52.13
CA GLY A 8 11.67 -62.96 -52.26
C GLY A 8 10.99 -62.73 -50.88
N MET A 9 10.08 -61.77 -50.69
CA MET A 9 8.61 -61.84 -50.95
C MET A 9 7.89 -62.93 -50.11
N ALA A 10 6.80 -62.69 -49.35
CA ALA A 10 5.96 -61.49 -49.12
C ALA A 10 5.34 -61.58 -47.68
N SER A 11 4.30 -60.85 -47.20
CA SER A 11 3.32 -59.92 -47.79
C SER A 11 2.71 -58.97 -46.74
N HIS A 12 2.10 -57.86 -47.17
CA HIS A 12 1.40 -56.87 -46.31
C HIS A 12 -0.09 -57.16 -46.06
N SER A 13 -0.57 -56.70 -44.91
CA SER A 13 -1.88 -56.04 -44.69
C SER A 13 -1.63 -54.89 -43.69
N ARG A 14 -2.05 -53.62 -43.87
CA ARG A 14 -3.34 -53.02 -44.27
C ARG A 14 -4.47 -53.28 -43.27
N ASP A 15 -5.23 -52.29 -42.81
CA ASP A 15 -5.13 -50.82 -42.96
C ASP A 15 -5.93 -50.11 -41.82
N GLU A 16 -5.76 -48.78 -41.67
CA GLU A 16 -6.67 -47.81 -40.99
C GLU A 16 -6.86 -47.87 -39.44
N ALA A 17 -7.11 -46.76 -38.71
CA ALA A 17 -7.13 -45.32 -39.03
C ALA A 17 -7.00 -44.41 -37.76
N SER A 18 -7.09 -43.07 -37.98
CA SER A 18 -7.44 -41.96 -37.06
C SER A 18 -6.39 -41.29 -36.14
N THR A 19 -5.64 -40.36 -36.76
CA THR A 19 -5.57 -38.92 -36.41
C THR A 19 -5.80 -38.45 -34.96
N SER A 20 -4.82 -37.75 -34.39
CA SER A 20 -5.06 -36.58 -33.53
C SER A 20 -3.98 -35.50 -33.74
N ARG A 21 -4.34 -34.22 -33.63
CA ARG A 21 -3.44 -33.07 -33.75
C ARG A 21 -3.27 -32.42 -32.39
N THR A 22 -2.05 -32.28 -31.88
CA THR A 22 -1.79 -31.54 -30.64
C THR A 22 -1.80 -30.04 -30.92
N ILE A 23 -2.80 -29.33 -30.40
CA ILE A 23 -2.87 -27.86 -30.43
C ILE A 23 -2.48 -27.36 -29.04
N SER A 24 -1.35 -26.66 -28.92
CA SER A 24 -0.91 -26.01 -27.69
C SER A 24 -1.43 -24.58 -27.62
N THR A 25 -2.52 -24.35 -26.87
CA THR A 25 -3.03 -23.00 -26.58
C THR A 25 -2.48 -22.47 -25.26
N GLU A 26 -1.39 -21.72 -25.31
CA GLU A 26 -0.99 -20.84 -24.21
C GLU A 26 -1.67 -19.46 -24.35
N PRO A 27 -2.09 -18.82 -23.25
CA PRO A 27 -2.68 -17.48 -23.28
C PRO A 27 -1.61 -16.40 -23.49
N PRO A 28 -1.95 -15.24 -24.10
CA PRO A 28 -0.98 -14.19 -24.42
C PRO A 28 -0.44 -13.52 -23.15
N GLY A 29 0.77 -13.93 -22.74
CA GLY A 29 1.51 -13.28 -21.66
C GLY A 29 2.04 -11.90 -22.08
N ILE A 30 1.90 -10.91 -21.20
CA ILE A 30 2.54 -9.61 -21.36
C ILE A 30 4.06 -9.82 -21.33
N LEU A 31 4.75 -9.39 -22.38
CA LEU A 31 6.21 -9.49 -22.49
C LEU A 31 6.89 -8.68 -21.38
N ARG A 32 7.29 -9.37 -20.31
CA ARG A 32 8.37 -8.91 -19.44
C ARG A 32 9.67 -9.05 -20.23
N GLU A 33 10.10 -7.98 -20.89
CA GLU A 33 11.50 -7.85 -21.25
C GLU A 33 12.33 -7.97 -19.98
N THR A 34 13.20 -8.98 -19.93
CA THR A 34 14.15 -9.13 -18.83
C THR A 34 15.08 -7.93 -18.81
N ILE A 35 15.09 -7.19 -17.70
CA ILE A 35 16.08 -6.15 -17.44
C ILE A 35 17.43 -6.82 -17.09
N THR A 36 17.96 -7.58 -18.04
CA THR A 36 19.39 -7.86 -18.11
C THR A 36 20.10 -6.53 -18.29
N THR A 37 21.10 -6.28 -17.45
CA THR A 37 21.92 -5.06 -17.45
C THR A 37 22.65 -4.92 -18.78
N SER A 38 22.02 -4.26 -19.75
CA SER A 38 22.63 -3.94 -21.05
C SER A 38 23.78 -2.97 -20.78
N ALA A 39 25.01 -3.44 -20.94
CA ALA A 39 26.21 -2.64 -20.68
C ALA A 39 26.16 -1.38 -21.55
N ARG A 40 26.34 -0.21 -20.92
CA ARG A 40 26.22 1.10 -21.57
C ARG A 40 26.97 1.12 -22.90
N LYS A 41 26.24 1.25 -24.01
CA LYS A 41 26.83 1.53 -25.33
C LYS A 41 27.35 2.98 -25.33
N MET A 42 28.53 3.15 -24.74
CA MET A 42 29.32 4.39 -24.81
C MET A 42 29.75 4.56 -26.26
N ASN A 43 28.89 5.21 -27.06
CA ASN A 43 29.12 5.41 -28.49
C ASN A 43 30.20 6.49 -28.66
N THR A 44 31.46 6.06 -28.66
CA THR A 44 32.65 6.92 -28.81
C THR A 44 32.79 7.54 -30.19
N ASP A 45 32.12 6.94 -31.17
CA ASP A 45 32.21 7.32 -32.58
C ASP A 45 31.39 8.60 -32.81
N ILE A 46 32.09 9.73 -32.86
CA ILE A 46 31.50 11.04 -33.16
C ILE A 46 30.95 11.03 -34.60
N PRO A 47 29.64 11.31 -34.81
CA PRO A 47 29.07 11.42 -36.15
C PRO A 47 29.86 12.40 -37.04
N ASN A 48 30.11 12.05 -38.30
CA ASN A 48 30.73 12.97 -39.26
C ASN A 48 29.66 13.82 -39.97
N ILE A 49 29.00 14.69 -39.20
CA ILE A 49 27.91 15.58 -39.66
C ILE A 49 28.44 16.94 -40.10
N LEU A 50 29.48 17.43 -39.42
CA LEU A 50 30.30 18.58 -39.78
C LEU A 50 31.79 18.15 -39.84
N PRO A 51 32.61 18.68 -40.76
CA PRO A 51 34.03 18.35 -40.86
C PRO A 51 34.76 18.50 -39.51
N HIS A 52 35.28 17.39 -38.98
CA HIS A 52 35.69 17.28 -37.58
C HIS A 52 36.74 18.30 -37.13
N GLU A 53 37.77 18.52 -37.94
CA GLU A 53 38.89 19.45 -37.67
C GLU A 53 38.49 20.93 -37.76
N ARG A 54 37.37 21.23 -38.42
CA ARG A 54 36.99 22.60 -38.77
C ARG A 54 36.41 23.34 -37.57
N VAL A 55 36.77 24.62 -37.40
CA VAL A 55 36.30 25.47 -36.29
C VAL A 55 35.12 26.34 -36.75
N PHE A 56 34.07 26.35 -35.95
CA PHE A 56 32.80 27.03 -36.19
C PHE A 56 32.58 28.15 -35.15
N PRO A 57 32.34 29.41 -35.57
CA PRO A 57 32.12 30.55 -34.67
C PRO A 57 30.66 30.68 -34.22
N ILE A 58 30.43 30.76 -32.91
CA ILE A 58 29.12 30.91 -32.27
C ILE A 58 29.18 32.06 -31.25
N GLN A 59 28.49 33.16 -31.52
CA GLN A 59 28.31 34.29 -30.60
C GLN A 59 27.10 34.03 -29.69
N ILE A 60 27.33 33.93 -28.39
CA ILE A 60 26.29 33.80 -27.36
C ILE A 60 26.28 35.08 -26.52
N GLY A 61 25.28 35.93 -26.74
CA GLY A 61 25.21 37.26 -26.14
C GLY A 61 26.47 38.07 -26.45
N SER A 62 27.22 38.42 -25.41
CA SER A 62 28.47 39.19 -25.49
C SER A 62 29.72 38.37 -25.80
N GLU A 63 29.71 37.03 -25.72
CA GLU A 63 30.91 36.19 -25.86
C GLU A 63 30.94 35.37 -27.15
N LEU A 64 32.13 35.26 -27.76
CA LEU A 64 32.37 34.49 -28.99
C LEU A 64 33.02 33.14 -28.68
N PHE A 65 32.25 32.07 -28.81
CA PHE A 65 32.71 30.69 -28.71
C PHE A 65 33.21 30.18 -30.06
N ARG A 66 34.18 29.26 -30.01
CA ARG A 66 34.76 28.57 -31.17
C ARG A 66 34.80 27.09 -30.86
N LEU A 67 33.98 26.30 -31.54
CA LEU A 67 33.88 24.85 -31.35
C LEU A 67 34.30 24.11 -32.62
N SER A 68 34.87 22.92 -32.49
CA SER A 68 35.19 22.08 -33.66
C SER A 68 33.94 21.39 -34.20
N GLY A 69 33.99 20.96 -35.46
CA GLY A 69 32.95 20.13 -36.07
C GLY A 69 32.77 18.81 -35.33
N ALA A 70 33.84 18.25 -34.76
CA ALA A 70 33.77 17.09 -33.87
C ALA A 70 32.97 17.41 -32.60
N SER A 71 33.25 18.53 -31.92
CA SER A 71 32.52 18.92 -30.72
C SER A 71 31.03 19.15 -30.99
N ILE A 72 30.70 19.89 -32.05
CA ILE A 72 29.29 20.15 -32.43
C ILE A 72 28.57 18.86 -32.85
N SER A 73 29.26 17.97 -33.57
CA SER A 73 28.65 16.70 -34.01
C SER A 73 28.54 15.66 -32.89
N SER A 74 29.23 15.85 -31.76
CA SER A 74 29.23 14.88 -30.65
C SER A 74 27.83 14.65 -30.05
N ASP A 75 27.03 15.72 -29.90
CA ASP A 75 25.65 15.67 -29.42
C ASP A 75 24.69 16.18 -30.50
N ALA A 76 24.72 15.53 -31.67
CA ALA A 76 23.88 15.81 -32.82
C ALA A 76 22.84 14.67 -33.04
N PRO A 77 21.68 14.95 -33.67
CA PRO A 77 21.28 16.20 -34.34
C PRO A 77 20.87 17.31 -33.35
N SER A 78 21.54 18.45 -33.47
CA SER A 78 21.34 19.67 -32.69
C SER A 78 21.18 20.91 -33.57
N TYR A 79 20.66 22.00 -33.02
CA TYR A 79 20.49 23.28 -33.70
C TYR A 79 21.78 23.77 -34.36
N PHE A 80 22.92 23.62 -33.67
CA PHE A 80 24.26 23.94 -34.18
C PHE A 80 24.62 23.11 -35.42
N SER A 81 24.44 21.78 -35.32
CA SER A 81 24.76 20.87 -36.43
C SER A 81 23.92 21.16 -37.68
N GLN A 82 22.63 21.47 -37.50
CA GLN A 82 21.71 21.81 -38.58
C GLN A 82 22.09 23.15 -39.24
N PHE A 83 22.28 24.21 -38.44
CA PHE A 83 22.61 25.54 -38.95
C PHE A 83 23.88 25.56 -39.80
N PHE A 84 24.95 24.92 -39.33
CA PHE A 84 26.21 24.88 -40.07
C PHE A 84 26.20 23.89 -41.23
N GLN A 85 25.47 22.77 -41.14
CA GLN A 85 25.33 21.85 -42.28
C GLN A 85 24.53 22.50 -43.42
N CYS A 86 23.49 23.29 -43.12
CA CYS A 86 22.78 24.07 -44.13
C CYS A 86 23.68 25.14 -44.78
N GLN A 87 24.50 25.86 -44.01
CA GLN A 87 25.47 26.81 -44.59
C GLN A 87 26.45 26.15 -45.56
N ILE A 88 27.02 24.99 -45.19
CA ILE A 88 27.97 24.26 -46.04
C ILE A 88 27.28 23.81 -47.34
N LYS A 89 26.10 23.18 -47.26
CA LYS A 89 25.34 22.73 -48.43
C LYS A 89 25.01 23.89 -49.39
N THR A 90 24.51 25.01 -48.87
CA THR A 90 24.17 26.17 -49.72
C THR A 90 25.41 26.83 -50.33
N ALA A 91 26.58 26.76 -49.69
CA ALA A 91 27.84 27.19 -50.32
C ALA A 91 28.26 26.23 -51.45
N GLU A 92 28.19 24.92 -51.22
CA GLU A 92 28.46 23.88 -52.22
C GLU A 92 27.51 23.97 -53.43
N GLU A 93 26.21 24.21 -53.20
CA GLU A 93 25.18 24.39 -54.23
C GLU A 93 25.38 25.66 -55.08
N ASN A 94 25.87 26.75 -54.48
CA ASN A 94 26.15 28.01 -55.17
C ASN A 94 27.53 28.04 -55.86
N GLY A 95 28.42 27.09 -55.55
CA GLY A 95 29.83 27.14 -55.96
C GLY A 95 30.67 28.18 -55.20
N ASP A 96 30.19 28.64 -54.05
CA ASP A 96 30.89 29.57 -53.16
C ASP A 96 32.04 28.88 -52.41
N ASP A 97 33.00 29.68 -51.94
CA ASP A 97 34.10 29.25 -51.09
C ASP A 97 33.55 28.68 -49.76
N THR A 98 33.44 27.35 -49.65
CA THR A 98 32.86 26.68 -48.46
C THR A 98 33.58 27.05 -47.17
N ASN A 99 34.80 27.60 -47.26
CA ASN A 99 35.61 28.20 -46.20
C ASN A 99 34.91 29.35 -45.45
N ASN A 100 34.01 30.10 -46.08
CA ASN A 100 33.42 31.33 -45.54
C ASN A 100 32.15 31.09 -44.69
N ILE A 101 32.30 30.49 -43.50
CA ILE A 101 31.18 30.30 -42.54
C ILE A 101 30.81 31.61 -41.85
N ARG A 102 29.51 31.89 -41.82
CA ARG A 102 28.91 33.00 -41.05
C ARG A 102 28.73 32.60 -39.58
N THR A 103 29.17 33.47 -38.67
CA THR A 103 28.94 33.33 -37.21
C THR A 103 27.46 33.13 -36.90
N LEU A 104 27.15 32.14 -36.06
CA LEU A 104 25.83 31.97 -35.47
C LEU A 104 25.66 32.95 -34.30
N TYR A 105 24.60 33.76 -34.30
CA TYR A 105 24.32 34.72 -33.22
C TYR A 105 23.09 34.27 -32.43
N ILE A 106 23.22 34.20 -31.09
CA ILE A 106 22.13 33.77 -30.19
C ILE A 106 22.09 34.65 -28.94
N ASP A 107 20.90 35.19 -28.61
CA ASP A 107 20.63 35.99 -27.41
C ASP A 107 20.34 35.09 -26.19
N ARG A 108 21.40 34.50 -25.61
CA ARG A 108 21.37 33.67 -24.38
C ARG A 108 22.56 33.98 -23.47
N ASP A 109 22.55 33.41 -22.27
CA ASP A 109 23.57 33.61 -21.24
C ASP A 109 24.88 32.86 -21.57
N PRO A 110 26.02 33.56 -21.75
CA PRO A 110 27.31 32.92 -22.01
C PRO A 110 27.87 32.17 -20.80
N VAL A 111 27.37 32.41 -19.57
CA VAL A 111 27.80 31.65 -18.38
C VAL A 111 27.24 30.23 -18.44
N THR A 112 25.93 30.07 -18.66
CA THR A 112 25.30 28.75 -18.87
C THR A 112 25.86 28.04 -20.11
N PHE A 113 26.18 28.79 -21.19
CA PHE A 113 26.75 28.17 -22.40
C PHE A 113 28.19 27.65 -22.22
N LYS A 114 28.99 28.14 -21.26
CA LYS A 114 30.32 27.56 -20.97
C LYS A 114 30.25 26.10 -20.56
N ASP A 115 29.26 25.75 -19.74
CA ASP A 115 29.05 24.36 -19.35
C ASP A 115 28.57 23.53 -20.57
N ILE A 116 27.71 24.06 -21.44
CA ILE A 116 27.30 23.39 -22.70
C ILE A 116 28.49 23.19 -23.66
N SER A 117 29.40 24.17 -23.74
CA SER A 117 30.66 24.06 -24.48
C SER A 117 31.53 22.92 -23.95
N LEU A 118 31.60 22.73 -22.63
CA LEU A 118 32.34 21.62 -22.01
C LEU A 118 31.69 20.27 -22.33
N HIS A 119 30.36 20.16 -22.30
CA HIS A 119 29.65 18.95 -22.71
C HIS A 119 29.93 18.58 -24.18
N LEU A 120 29.86 19.55 -25.09
CA LEU A 120 30.18 19.35 -26.51
C LEU A 120 31.67 19.00 -26.73
N GLN A 121 32.55 19.33 -25.80
CA GLN A 121 33.96 18.89 -25.79
C GLN A 121 34.16 17.51 -25.16
N GLY A 122 33.11 16.89 -24.61
CA GLY A 122 33.13 15.55 -24.01
C GLY A 122 33.32 15.51 -22.48
N TYR A 123 33.29 16.65 -21.79
CA TYR A 123 33.37 16.71 -20.32
C TYR A 123 32.00 16.47 -19.67
N HIS A 124 31.99 15.77 -18.53
CA HIS A 124 30.77 15.59 -17.75
C HIS A 124 30.38 16.87 -17.00
N VAL A 125 29.27 17.48 -17.40
CA VAL A 125 28.67 18.64 -16.73
C VAL A 125 27.72 18.19 -15.62
N ALA A 126 27.87 18.76 -14.42
CA ALA A 126 26.94 18.60 -13.31
C ALA A 126 26.28 19.95 -12.95
N PRO A 127 24.97 20.00 -12.64
CA PRO A 127 24.32 21.20 -12.12
C PRO A 127 24.89 21.59 -10.74
N LYS A 128 24.75 22.89 -10.40
CA LYS A 128 25.37 23.49 -9.21
C LYS A 128 24.33 23.75 -8.10
N ASP A 129 23.15 24.19 -8.52
CA ASP A 129 21.94 24.38 -7.73
C ASP A 129 20.71 24.18 -8.63
N GLY A 130 19.50 24.32 -8.06
CA GLY A 130 18.26 24.22 -8.85
C GLY A 130 18.14 25.30 -9.93
N SER A 131 18.62 26.53 -9.66
CA SER A 131 18.58 27.63 -10.64
C SER A 131 19.48 27.35 -11.84
N HIS A 132 20.67 26.80 -11.61
CA HIS A 132 21.57 26.37 -12.68
C HIS A 132 21.00 25.17 -13.44
N PHE A 133 20.46 24.16 -12.76
CA PHE A 133 19.82 23.01 -13.39
C PHE A 133 18.75 23.43 -14.40
N VAL A 134 17.82 24.30 -13.99
CA VAL A 134 16.70 24.72 -14.85
C VAL A 134 17.18 25.56 -16.04
N LYS A 135 18.17 26.45 -15.86
CA LYS A 135 18.77 27.21 -16.98
C LYS A 135 19.45 26.28 -17.99
N LEU A 136 20.30 25.39 -17.49
CA LEU A 136 21.09 24.47 -18.30
C LEU A 136 20.19 23.47 -19.07
N PHE A 137 19.14 22.97 -18.43
CA PHE A 137 18.16 22.08 -19.07
C PHE A 137 17.33 22.81 -20.14
N ALA A 138 16.88 24.04 -19.87
CA ALA A 138 16.14 24.85 -20.84
C ALA A 138 16.98 25.22 -22.08
N ASP A 139 18.27 25.50 -21.89
CA ASP A 139 19.21 25.70 -23.00
C ASP A 139 19.53 24.39 -23.74
N ALA A 140 19.71 23.27 -23.03
CA ALA A 140 19.90 21.96 -23.66
C ALA A 140 18.71 21.56 -24.55
N GLN A 141 17.47 21.84 -24.10
CA GLN A 141 16.26 21.70 -24.92
C GLN A 141 16.25 22.65 -26.12
N PHE A 142 16.57 23.93 -25.91
CA PHE A 142 16.61 24.95 -26.97
C PHE A 142 17.56 24.58 -28.11
N TYR A 143 18.81 24.23 -27.77
CA TYR A 143 19.80 23.77 -28.73
C TYR A 143 19.55 22.34 -29.25
N SER A 144 18.58 21.63 -28.68
CA SER A 144 18.23 20.23 -28.98
C SER A 144 19.45 19.30 -28.83
N LEU A 145 19.95 19.16 -27.60
CA LEU A 145 21.13 18.37 -27.24
C LEU A 145 20.71 17.05 -26.55
N PRO A 146 20.43 15.97 -27.30
CA PRO A 146 19.76 14.78 -26.76
C PRO A 146 20.55 14.05 -25.66
N ARG A 147 21.89 13.96 -25.75
CA ARG A 147 22.71 13.33 -24.70
C ARG A 147 22.76 14.20 -23.45
N LEU A 148 22.90 15.53 -23.58
CA LEU A 148 22.86 16.44 -22.43
C LEU A 148 21.50 16.39 -21.71
N ILE A 149 20.39 16.42 -22.46
CA ILE A 149 19.05 16.28 -21.89
C ILE A 149 18.92 14.94 -21.13
N SER A 150 19.42 13.85 -21.71
CA SER A 150 19.38 12.51 -21.08
C SER A 150 20.21 12.45 -19.79
N GLN A 151 21.44 12.99 -19.81
CA GLN A 151 22.32 13.07 -18.64
C GLN A 151 21.70 13.93 -17.52
N LEU A 152 21.14 15.09 -17.86
CA LEU A 152 20.43 15.95 -16.90
C LEU A 152 19.13 15.32 -16.39
N TYR A 153 18.52 14.39 -17.13
CA TYR A 153 17.37 13.62 -16.68
C TYR A 153 17.76 12.49 -15.70
N GLU A 154 18.97 11.91 -15.82
CA GLU A 154 19.51 10.94 -14.85
C GLU A 154 20.05 11.62 -13.57
N GLU A 155 20.55 12.85 -13.68
CA GLU A 155 21.13 13.65 -12.58
C GLU A 155 20.23 13.88 -11.36
N SER A 156 20.82 14.35 -10.27
CA SER A 156 20.15 14.63 -8.99
C SER A 156 18.87 15.48 -9.15
N ILE A 157 17.84 15.20 -8.36
CA ILE A 157 16.62 16.03 -8.32
C ILE A 157 16.88 17.26 -7.46
N PHE A 158 16.70 18.45 -8.05
CA PHE A 158 16.79 19.74 -7.35
C PHE A 158 15.38 20.27 -7.07
N ILE A 159 15.07 20.54 -5.80
CA ILE A 159 13.75 21.01 -5.35
C ILE A 159 13.85 21.85 -4.08
N SER A 160 13.01 22.90 -3.96
CA SER A 160 12.91 23.71 -2.74
C SER A 160 11.73 23.27 -1.88
N ILE A 161 11.95 22.94 -0.60
CA ILE A 161 10.90 22.52 0.34
C ILE A 161 11.00 23.37 1.60
N GLY A 162 9.90 24.03 1.99
CA GLY A 162 9.89 24.94 3.14
C GLY A 162 10.92 26.07 3.03
N HIS A 163 11.16 26.58 1.82
CA HIS A 163 12.20 27.56 1.48
C HIS A 163 13.66 27.12 1.71
N ARG A 164 13.92 25.82 1.86
CA ARG A 164 15.26 25.22 1.82
C ARG A 164 15.43 24.37 0.57
N ASP A 165 16.54 24.56 -0.14
CA ASP A 165 16.84 23.80 -1.34
C ASP A 165 17.49 22.44 -1.01
N PHE A 166 17.08 21.41 -1.75
CA PHE A 166 17.56 20.04 -1.62
C PHE A 166 18.04 19.51 -2.96
N GLN A 167 19.24 18.92 -2.95
CA GLN A 167 19.73 18.02 -4.00
C GLN A 167 19.52 16.57 -3.54
N ILE A 168 18.78 15.79 -4.33
CA ILE A 168 18.34 14.45 -3.95
C ILE A 168 18.78 13.42 -5.02
N PRO A 169 19.72 12.51 -4.70
CA PRO A 169 20.05 11.39 -5.58
C PRO A 169 18.83 10.49 -5.82
N ARG A 170 18.54 10.15 -7.09
CA ARG A 170 17.34 9.38 -7.47
C ARG A 170 17.30 7.98 -6.85
N GLU A 171 18.47 7.40 -6.62
CA GLU A 171 18.67 6.11 -5.96
C GLU A 171 18.02 6.02 -4.56
N LEU A 172 17.87 7.14 -3.83
CA LEU A 172 17.18 7.18 -2.54
C LEU A 172 15.69 6.83 -2.63
N PHE A 173 15.13 6.78 -3.85
CA PHE A 173 13.75 6.38 -4.14
C PHE A 173 13.64 4.99 -4.80
N SER A 174 14.76 4.27 -4.97
CA SER A 174 14.76 2.92 -5.55
C SER A 174 14.15 1.84 -4.64
N ASP A 175 14.08 2.14 -3.35
CA ASP A 175 13.50 1.32 -2.28
C ASP A 175 12.06 0.87 -2.60
N PRO A 176 11.67 -0.40 -2.36
CA PRO A 176 10.31 -0.89 -2.63
C PRO A 176 9.22 0.00 -2.02
N GLY A 177 8.20 0.32 -2.83
CA GLY A 177 7.09 1.18 -2.41
C GLY A 177 7.42 2.67 -2.26
N ASN A 178 8.67 3.10 -2.48
CA ASN A 178 9.07 4.51 -2.54
C ASN A 178 9.14 5.06 -3.97
N SER A 179 8.72 4.28 -4.97
CA SER A 179 8.52 4.70 -6.37
C SER A 179 7.31 3.98 -6.99
N PRO A 180 6.53 4.62 -7.88
CA PRO A 180 6.58 6.04 -8.24
C PRO A 180 6.09 6.95 -7.09
N ASN A 181 6.70 8.12 -6.96
CA ASN A 181 6.46 9.07 -5.88
C ASN A 181 6.30 10.51 -6.42
N TYR A 182 6.09 11.49 -5.53
CA TYR A 182 5.93 12.91 -5.91
C TYR A 182 7.09 13.45 -6.75
N PHE A 183 8.34 13.11 -6.40
CA PHE A 183 9.54 13.56 -7.09
C PHE A 183 9.70 12.90 -8.45
N SER A 184 9.50 11.58 -8.55
CA SER A 184 9.61 10.86 -9.83
C SER A 184 8.49 11.24 -10.81
N LEU A 185 7.26 11.43 -10.31
CA LEU A 185 6.11 11.85 -11.13
C LEU A 185 6.17 13.34 -11.47
N GLY A 186 6.49 14.21 -10.51
CA GLY A 186 6.62 15.64 -10.74
C GLY A 186 7.76 15.97 -11.71
N PHE A 187 8.92 15.34 -11.53
CA PHE A 187 10.05 15.48 -12.47
C PHE A 187 9.66 14.97 -13.87
N ALA A 188 8.93 13.85 -13.97
CA ALA A 188 8.42 13.39 -15.27
C ALA A 188 7.41 14.36 -15.90
N VAL A 189 6.54 15.03 -15.14
CA VAL A 189 5.56 15.99 -15.71
C VAL A 189 6.20 17.33 -16.11
N PHE A 190 7.26 17.77 -15.43
CA PHE A 190 7.99 19.00 -15.80
C PHE A 190 9.09 18.79 -16.85
N PHE A 191 9.67 17.58 -16.96
CA PHE A 191 10.88 17.34 -17.76
C PHE A 191 10.80 16.12 -18.71
N SER A 192 9.69 15.36 -18.74
CA SER A 192 9.37 14.49 -19.87
C SER A 192 8.43 15.22 -20.85
N SER A 193 8.50 14.95 -22.16
CA SER A 193 9.32 13.96 -22.86
C SER A 193 10.29 14.63 -23.87
N PRO A 194 11.29 13.91 -24.41
CA PRO A 194 12.12 14.41 -25.50
C PRO A 194 11.33 14.83 -26.76
N THR A 195 10.08 14.37 -26.87
CA THR A 195 9.12 14.67 -27.94
C THR A 195 8.08 15.73 -27.55
N GLU A 196 7.71 15.83 -26.28
CA GLU A 196 6.70 16.77 -25.76
C GLU A 196 7.38 17.79 -24.83
N VAL A 197 8.02 18.78 -25.45
CA VAL A 197 8.72 19.86 -24.74
C VAL A 197 7.69 20.92 -24.31
N PHE A 198 7.30 20.85 -23.03
CA PHE A 198 6.24 21.62 -22.36
C PHE A 198 4.79 21.25 -22.77
N PRO A 199 4.02 20.60 -21.88
CA PRO A 199 2.59 20.39 -22.10
C PRO A 199 1.84 21.70 -22.34
N GLY A 200 1.31 21.88 -23.55
CA GLY A 200 0.49 23.04 -23.93
C GLY A 200 1.21 24.24 -24.56
N LEU A 201 2.50 24.14 -24.91
CA LEU A 201 3.21 25.18 -25.68
C LEU A 201 3.65 24.67 -27.06
N SER A 202 3.06 25.21 -28.13
CA SER A 202 3.52 24.94 -29.50
C SER A 202 4.93 25.51 -29.72
N ARG A 203 5.82 24.70 -30.31
CA ARG A 203 7.21 25.08 -30.66
C ARG A 203 7.28 26.23 -31.68
N GLU A 204 6.22 26.42 -32.45
CA GLU A 204 6.10 27.36 -33.56
C GLU A 204 6.03 28.82 -33.07
N GLY A 205 7.19 29.48 -33.01
CA GLY A 205 7.33 30.91 -32.70
C GLY A 205 7.99 31.25 -31.36
N LEU A 206 8.33 30.25 -30.52
CA LEU A 206 9.06 30.48 -29.28
C LEU A 206 10.55 30.78 -29.55
N LEU A 207 10.85 32.05 -29.81
CA LEU A 207 12.22 32.58 -29.99
C LEU A 207 13.13 32.41 -28.75
N ARG A 208 12.56 32.14 -27.57
CA ARG A 208 13.28 31.97 -26.30
C ARG A 208 12.61 30.88 -25.45
N PRO A 209 13.36 30.07 -24.68
CA PRO A 209 12.80 29.14 -23.71
C PRO A 209 11.94 29.85 -22.65
N PRO A 210 10.91 29.19 -22.08
CA PRO A 210 10.13 29.74 -20.99
C PRO A 210 10.98 29.95 -19.73
N SER A 211 10.65 30.97 -18.95
CA SER A 211 11.31 31.27 -17.66
C SER A 211 10.77 30.35 -16.56
N ILE A 212 11.21 29.09 -16.56
CA ILE A 212 10.87 28.07 -15.57
C ILE A 212 11.56 28.42 -14.24
N LEU A 213 10.88 28.16 -13.12
CA LEU A 213 11.48 28.16 -11.77
C LEU A 213 11.74 26.72 -11.32
N PRO A 214 12.75 26.47 -10.46
CA PRO A 214 12.91 25.17 -9.81
C PRO A 214 11.61 24.72 -9.12
N PRO A 215 11.26 23.43 -9.15
CA PRO A 215 10.10 22.93 -8.41
C PRO A 215 10.17 23.34 -6.94
N SER A 216 9.01 23.68 -6.34
CA SER A 216 8.97 24.07 -4.94
C SER A 216 7.69 23.62 -4.22
N VAL A 217 7.85 23.34 -2.93
CA VAL A 217 6.77 22.98 -2.00
C VAL A 217 6.90 23.86 -0.74
N PRO A 218 6.35 25.08 -0.75
CA PRO A 218 6.49 26.01 0.38
C PRO A 218 5.71 25.55 1.62
N ASN A 219 4.58 24.86 1.44
CA ASN A 219 3.63 24.50 2.51
C ASN A 219 4.04 23.22 3.28
N ARG A 220 5.34 22.94 3.43
CA ARG A 220 5.90 21.74 4.08
C ARG A 220 7.13 22.08 4.90
N SER A 221 7.36 21.34 5.98
CA SER A 221 8.53 21.57 6.84
C SER A 221 9.80 21.03 6.18
N ALA A 222 10.77 21.91 5.98
CA ALA A 222 12.09 21.53 5.49
C ALA A 222 12.78 20.52 6.42
N ASP A 223 12.56 20.62 7.74
CA ASP A 223 13.23 19.79 8.75
C ASP A 223 12.63 18.39 8.84
N ILE A 224 11.31 18.26 8.82
CA ILE A 224 10.63 16.97 8.66
C ILE A 224 11.11 16.28 7.37
N PHE A 225 11.20 17.02 6.25
CA PHE A 225 11.71 16.43 5.01
C PHE A 225 13.19 16.01 5.08
N ALA A 226 14.04 16.76 5.80
CA ALA A 226 15.43 16.37 6.03
C ALA A 226 15.54 15.07 6.86
N GLU A 227 14.67 14.89 7.87
CA GLU A 227 14.56 13.65 8.63
C GLU A 227 14.03 12.47 7.79
N LEU A 228 13.09 12.73 6.85
CA LEU A 228 12.67 11.71 5.86
C LEU A 228 13.83 11.31 4.92
N LEU A 229 14.65 12.27 4.45
CA LEU A 229 15.86 11.97 3.67
C LEU A 229 16.94 11.24 4.50
N HIS A 230 16.97 11.40 5.84
CA HIS A 230 17.87 10.64 6.70
C HIS A 230 17.45 9.16 6.77
N LEU A 231 16.15 8.90 6.91
CA LEU A 231 15.56 7.55 6.85
C LEU A 231 15.73 6.87 5.48
N LEU A 232 15.54 7.59 4.37
CA LEU A 232 15.73 7.05 3.01
C LEU A 232 17.19 6.66 2.72
N ARG A 233 18.16 7.31 3.39
CA ARG A 233 19.58 6.91 3.37
C ARG A 233 19.90 5.71 4.28
N GLY A 234 18.89 5.11 4.92
CA GLY A 234 19.04 3.95 5.80
C GLY A 234 19.45 4.24 7.24
N TYR A 235 19.55 5.52 7.65
CA TYR A 235 19.91 5.87 9.02
C TYR A 235 18.68 5.79 9.97
N PRO A 236 18.86 5.34 11.22
CA PRO A 236 17.78 5.28 12.19
C PRO A 236 17.39 6.69 12.67
N LEU A 237 16.08 6.94 12.79
CA LEU A 237 15.55 8.20 13.31
C LEU A 237 15.00 8.03 14.72
N HIS A 238 15.35 8.96 15.62
CA HIS A 238 14.74 9.03 16.95
C HIS A 238 13.40 9.78 16.90
N ILE A 239 12.30 9.04 17.08
CA ILE A 239 10.94 9.61 17.12
C ILE A 239 10.71 10.18 18.53
N LYS A 240 10.67 11.51 18.60
CA LYS A 240 10.58 12.32 19.83
C LYS A 240 9.26 12.05 20.59
N ASP A 241 8.16 12.01 19.86
CA ASP A 241 6.78 11.84 20.35
C ASP A 241 5.85 11.38 19.20
N GLU A 242 4.55 11.22 19.48
CA GLU A 242 3.58 10.76 18.47
C GLU A 242 3.09 11.88 17.53
N ASP A 243 3.16 13.16 17.91
CA ASP A 243 2.84 14.28 17.02
C ASP A 243 3.91 14.40 15.92
N HIS A 244 5.18 14.28 16.32
CA HIS A 244 6.32 14.16 15.42
C HIS A 244 6.20 12.96 14.47
N ARG A 245 5.74 11.79 14.94
CA ARG A 245 5.40 10.66 14.06
C ARG A 245 4.29 11.03 13.09
N ALA A 246 3.24 11.72 13.55
CA ALA A 246 2.14 12.14 12.71
C ALA A 246 2.57 13.15 11.63
N GLU A 247 3.54 14.02 11.90
CA GLU A 247 4.13 14.92 10.90
C GLU A 247 4.94 14.16 9.85
N LEU A 248 5.84 13.26 10.27
CA LEU A 248 6.61 12.40 9.37
C LEU A 248 5.67 11.56 8.47
N LEU A 249 4.63 10.95 9.02
CA LEU A 249 3.63 10.18 8.27
C LEU A 249 2.78 11.06 7.33
N ARG A 250 2.44 12.29 7.74
CA ARG A 250 1.71 13.28 6.91
C ARG A 250 2.51 13.64 5.65
N ASP A 251 3.81 13.82 5.79
CA ASP A 251 4.69 14.19 4.67
C ASP A 251 5.09 12.97 3.84
N CYS A 252 5.30 11.77 4.41
CA CYS A 252 5.41 10.52 3.64
C CYS A 252 4.21 10.30 2.72
N ARG A 253 2.99 10.51 3.23
CA ARG A 253 1.75 10.39 2.44
C ARG A 253 1.68 11.43 1.33
N TYR A 254 2.04 12.69 1.61
CA TYR A 254 2.10 13.76 0.61
C TYR A 254 3.11 13.46 -0.51
N PHE A 255 4.33 13.05 -0.15
CA PHE A 255 5.38 12.70 -1.10
C PHE A 255 5.19 11.31 -1.75
N HIS A 256 4.15 10.56 -1.38
CA HIS A 256 3.82 9.21 -1.87
C HIS A 256 4.89 8.13 -1.57
N LEU A 257 5.65 8.30 -0.48
CA LEU A 257 6.70 7.38 -0.02
C LEU A 257 6.08 6.24 0.82
N LYS A 258 5.39 5.30 0.17
CA LYS A 258 4.57 4.27 0.84
C LYS A 258 5.41 3.24 1.59
N GLY A 259 6.60 2.89 1.08
CA GLY A 259 7.54 2.04 1.78
C GLY A 259 8.02 2.69 3.08
N LEU A 260 8.36 3.98 3.02
CA LEU A 260 8.75 4.77 4.19
C LEU A 260 7.60 4.97 5.19
N GLU A 261 6.36 5.16 4.72
CA GLU A 261 5.16 5.15 5.59
C GLU A 261 5.08 3.86 6.41
N GLN A 262 5.23 2.69 5.76
CA GLN A 262 5.18 1.38 6.43
C GLN A 262 6.41 1.08 7.32
N LYS A 263 7.54 1.78 7.13
CA LYS A 263 8.66 1.79 8.08
C LYS A 263 8.35 2.63 9.34
N LEU A 264 7.51 3.67 9.23
CA LEU A 264 7.22 4.65 10.30
C LEU A 264 5.98 4.36 11.18
N ILE A 265 5.01 3.56 10.69
CA ILE A 265 3.82 3.17 11.47
C ILE A 265 4.20 2.51 12.81
N ARG A 266 3.40 2.76 13.85
CA ARG A 266 3.65 2.18 15.18
C ARG A 266 3.22 0.72 15.21
N HIS A 267 4.20 -0.18 15.29
CA HIS A 267 4.01 -1.63 15.29
C HIS A 267 4.93 -2.28 16.33
N GLN A 268 4.62 -3.52 16.72
CA GLN A 268 5.50 -4.37 17.52
C GLN A 268 5.44 -5.81 16.99
N ILE A 269 6.59 -6.41 16.72
CA ILE A 269 6.70 -7.83 16.30
C ILE A 269 7.31 -8.60 17.47
N THR A 270 6.68 -9.70 17.88
CA THR A 270 7.11 -10.54 19.01
C THR A 270 6.91 -12.01 18.72
N PHE A 271 7.80 -12.87 19.23
CA PHE A 271 7.60 -14.32 19.16
C PHE A 271 6.91 -14.82 20.44
N ASN A 272 5.71 -15.38 20.28
CA ASN A 272 4.95 -15.98 21.34
C ASN A 272 5.38 -17.45 21.51
N LEU A 273 6.08 -17.73 22.61
CA LEU A 273 6.65 -19.06 22.89
C LEU A 273 5.59 -20.13 23.19
N GLU A 274 4.46 -19.74 23.79
CA GLU A 274 3.37 -20.65 24.17
C GLU A 274 2.58 -21.10 22.94
N ARG A 275 2.20 -20.14 22.08
CA ARG A 275 1.55 -20.40 20.79
C ARG A 275 2.52 -20.92 19.72
N LYS A 276 3.83 -20.71 19.89
CA LYS A 276 4.91 -20.92 18.89
C LYS A 276 4.66 -20.15 17.59
N ARG A 277 4.13 -18.94 17.70
CA ARG A 277 3.77 -18.05 16.57
C ARG A 277 4.52 -16.72 16.68
N THR A 278 4.92 -16.14 15.56
CA THR A 278 5.31 -14.73 15.51
C THR A 278 4.04 -13.89 15.36
N GLU A 279 3.84 -12.95 16.27
CA GLU A 279 2.69 -12.05 16.32
C GLU A 279 3.14 -10.64 15.92
N ILE A 280 2.27 -9.88 15.24
CA ILE A 280 2.45 -8.45 14.96
C ILE A 280 1.28 -7.66 15.54
N THR A 281 1.57 -6.75 16.46
CA THR A 281 0.62 -5.78 16.99
C THR A 281 0.62 -4.54 16.11
N LEU A 282 -0.53 -4.20 15.54
CA LEU A 282 -0.74 -3.02 14.69
C LEU A 282 -2.14 -2.45 14.91
N ARG A 283 -2.28 -1.13 14.79
CA ARG A 283 -3.57 -0.45 14.90
C ARG A 283 -4.43 -0.55 13.63
N LEU A 284 -5.75 -0.55 13.83
CA LEU A 284 -6.75 -0.61 12.76
C LEU A 284 -6.63 0.51 11.70
N GLU A 285 -6.10 1.70 12.06
CA GLU A 285 -5.87 2.77 11.09
C GLU A 285 -4.68 2.55 10.14
N ASP A 286 -3.69 1.76 10.55
CA ASP A 286 -2.44 1.52 9.82
C ASP A 286 -2.42 0.21 9.01
N VAL A 287 -3.39 -0.69 9.24
CA VAL A 287 -3.61 -1.88 8.39
C VAL A 287 -3.84 -1.48 6.91
N ARG A 288 -3.27 -2.26 5.98
CA ARG A 288 -3.44 -2.10 4.52
C ARG A 288 -3.89 -3.43 3.88
N GLN A 289 -4.89 -3.38 3.01
CA GLN A 289 -5.52 -4.58 2.40
C GLN A 289 -4.55 -5.56 1.72
N SER A 290 -3.43 -5.06 1.19
CA SER A 290 -2.40 -5.86 0.52
C SER A 290 -1.57 -6.72 1.48
N GLY A 291 -1.41 -6.29 2.74
CA GLY A 291 -0.65 -7.02 3.76
C GLY A 291 -1.40 -8.19 4.40
N ILE A 292 -2.71 -8.30 4.17
CA ILE A 292 -3.59 -9.27 4.82
C ILE A 292 -3.52 -10.63 4.11
N SER A 293 -3.33 -11.68 4.90
CA SER A 293 -3.51 -13.09 4.55
C SER A 293 -4.32 -13.81 5.64
N VAL A 294 -4.81 -15.01 5.36
CA VAL A 294 -5.42 -15.90 6.37
C VAL A 294 -4.70 -17.24 6.29
N VAL A 295 -4.33 -17.80 7.44
CA VAL A 295 -3.63 -19.09 7.54
C VAL A 295 -4.41 -20.02 8.45
N SER A 296 -4.81 -21.18 7.93
CA SER A 296 -5.47 -22.23 8.69
C SER A 296 -4.48 -22.99 9.58
N ASP A 297 -4.89 -23.30 10.82
CA ASP A 297 -4.20 -24.31 11.64
C ASP A 297 -4.50 -25.69 11.04
N SER A 298 -3.49 -26.31 10.42
CA SER A 298 -3.55 -27.66 9.85
C SER A 298 -3.19 -28.76 10.85
N THR A 299 -3.20 -28.45 12.15
CA THR A 299 -2.69 -29.32 13.23
C THR A 299 -3.72 -30.28 13.84
N SER A 300 -4.94 -30.38 13.28
CA SER A 300 -6.02 -31.19 13.85
C SER A 300 -6.95 -31.86 12.83
N SER A 301 -6.38 -32.49 11.80
CA SER A 301 -7.11 -33.40 10.90
C SER A 301 -6.21 -34.60 10.51
N PRO A 302 -6.70 -35.85 10.57
CA PRO A 302 -6.00 -36.97 9.95
C PRO A 302 -5.92 -36.76 8.42
N PRO A 303 -4.96 -37.40 7.72
CA PRO A 303 -4.89 -37.31 6.27
C PRO A 303 -6.18 -37.87 5.63
N PRO A 304 -6.75 -37.20 4.61
CA PRO A 304 -7.97 -37.66 3.95
C PRO A 304 -7.74 -38.98 3.22
N GLU A 305 -8.73 -39.88 3.27
CA GLU A 305 -8.64 -41.16 2.57
C GLU A 305 -8.60 -40.99 1.05
N PRO A 306 -7.77 -41.78 0.33
CA PRO A 306 -7.58 -41.63 -1.11
C PRO A 306 -8.83 -42.01 -1.89
N GLY A 307 -9.64 -41.02 -2.26
CA GLY A 307 -10.86 -41.20 -3.05
C GLY A 307 -11.90 -40.09 -2.89
N THR A 308 -11.83 -39.27 -1.84
CA THR A 308 -12.77 -38.14 -1.65
C THR A 308 -12.53 -37.02 -2.68
N PRO A 309 -13.58 -36.48 -3.33
CA PRO A 309 -13.44 -35.39 -4.29
C PRO A 309 -13.05 -34.08 -3.60
N ILE A 310 -12.14 -33.33 -4.24
CA ILE A 310 -11.46 -32.14 -3.68
C ILE A 310 -12.44 -31.08 -3.14
N PHE A 311 -13.64 -30.97 -3.71
CA PHE A 311 -14.66 -30.02 -3.25
C PHE A 311 -15.14 -30.23 -1.80
N ASN A 312 -14.98 -31.43 -1.22
CA ASN A 312 -15.27 -31.69 0.19
C ASN A 312 -14.06 -31.53 1.13
N ALA A 313 -12.86 -31.23 0.60
CA ALA A 313 -11.66 -31.00 1.42
C ALA A 313 -11.69 -29.65 2.18
N LEU A 314 -12.69 -28.80 1.94
CA LEU A 314 -12.95 -27.57 2.69
C LEU A 314 -13.84 -27.82 3.93
N GLN A 315 -13.51 -28.86 4.71
CA GLN A 315 -13.73 -28.79 6.15
C GLN A 315 -12.76 -27.72 6.72
N PHE A 316 -13.13 -26.45 6.59
CA PHE A 316 -12.30 -25.32 7.02
C PHE A 316 -11.92 -25.50 8.49
N SER A 317 -10.65 -25.82 8.75
CA SER A 317 -10.09 -25.76 10.10
C SER A 317 -9.97 -24.30 10.54
N VAL A 318 -9.90 -24.08 11.86
CA VAL A 318 -9.75 -22.75 12.45
C VAL A 318 -8.51 -22.09 11.87
N GLY A 319 -8.61 -20.83 11.44
CA GLY A 319 -7.50 -20.04 10.93
C GLY A 319 -7.37 -18.70 11.62
N TYR A 320 -6.21 -18.08 11.47
CA TYR A 320 -5.93 -16.74 11.98
C TYR A 320 -5.59 -15.80 10.84
N VAL A 321 -5.96 -14.53 10.99
CA VAL A 321 -5.57 -13.48 10.04
C VAL A 321 -4.13 -13.09 10.34
N ASN A 322 -3.29 -13.12 9.32
CA ASN A 322 -1.89 -12.74 9.40
C ASN A 322 -1.64 -11.45 8.59
N TYR A 323 -0.65 -10.68 9.01
CA TYR A 323 -0.28 -9.42 8.39
C TYR A 323 1.23 -9.35 8.11
N ALA A 324 1.58 -8.82 6.94
CA ALA A 324 2.93 -8.33 6.59
C ALA A 324 2.79 -6.86 6.17
N ARG A 325 3.64 -5.96 6.67
CA ARG A 325 3.66 -4.56 6.21
C ARG A 325 4.10 -4.51 4.75
N PRO A 326 3.27 -4.00 3.82
CA PRO A 326 3.65 -3.92 2.41
C PRO A 326 4.98 -3.20 2.22
N PHE A 327 5.82 -3.75 1.33
CA PHE A 327 7.15 -3.25 0.99
C PHE A 327 8.22 -3.32 2.10
N VAL A 328 7.91 -3.85 3.29
CA VAL A 328 8.83 -3.85 4.45
C VAL A 328 9.02 -5.23 5.08
N ASP A 329 7.98 -6.06 5.19
CA ASP A 329 8.08 -7.39 5.79
C ASP A 329 8.07 -8.50 4.72
N ASP A 330 9.09 -9.36 4.70
CA ASP A 330 9.16 -10.55 3.82
C ASP A 330 8.17 -11.67 4.19
N LYS A 331 7.64 -11.64 5.42
CA LYS A 331 6.84 -12.72 6.02
C LYS A 331 5.66 -12.15 6.79
N SER A 332 4.51 -12.82 6.71
CA SER A 332 3.35 -12.47 7.53
C SER A 332 3.46 -13.05 8.94
N HIS A 333 2.90 -12.32 9.90
CA HIS A 333 2.84 -12.66 11.32
C HIS A 333 1.38 -12.63 11.81
N GLU A 334 1.03 -13.36 12.86
CA GLU A 334 -0.34 -13.42 13.41
C GLU A 334 -0.78 -12.02 13.87
N LEU A 335 -1.90 -11.51 13.34
CA LEU A 335 -2.29 -10.11 13.55
C LEU A 335 -2.99 -9.93 14.91
N ILE A 336 -2.35 -9.16 15.78
CA ILE A 336 -2.98 -8.55 16.95
C ILE A 336 -3.44 -7.14 16.55
N LEU A 337 -4.73 -6.99 16.33
CA LEU A 337 -5.36 -5.74 15.92
C LEU A 337 -5.66 -4.87 17.15
N GLU A 338 -5.00 -3.71 17.24
CA GLU A 338 -5.32 -2.68 18.23
C GLU A 338 -6.46 -1.78 17.70
N ILE A 339 -7.55 -1.68 18.46
CA ILE A 339 -8.72 -0.83 18.19
C ILE A 339 -8.88 0.16 19.36
N GLY A 340 -8.87 1.46 19.06
CA GLY A 340 -8.87 2.53 20.07
C GLY A 340 -10.16 3.38 20.11
N ASP A 341 -9.99 4.66 20.46
CA ASP A 341 -10.95 5.76 20.34
C ASP A 341 -12.33 5.57 21.01
N GLU A 342 -12.42 4.70 22.03
CA GLU A 342 -13.68 4.33 22.70
C GLU A 342 -14.77 3.83 21.73
N CYS A 343 -14.40 3.42 20.50
CA CYS A 343 -15.34 3.15 19.41
C CYS A 343 -15.99 1.75 19.44
N THR A 344 -15.80 1.00 20.53
CA THR A 344 -16.24 -0.40 20.69
C THR A 344 -17.03 -0.58 21.99
N ARG A 345 -18.24 -1.12 21.91
CA ARG A 345 -19.03 -1.59 23.07
C ARG A 345 -19.02 -3.12 23.08
N LEU A 346 -18.59 -3.71 24.18
CA LEU A 346 -18.62 -5.15 24.43
C LEU A 346 -19.89 -5.49 25.22
N HIS A 347 -20.80 -6.25 24.62
CA HIS A 347 -22.00 -6.81 25.25
C HIS A 347 -21.66 -8.18 25.84
N LEU A 348 -21.65 -8.30 27.18
CA LEU A 348 -21.15 -9.48 27.89
C LEU A 348 -22.10 -10.68 27.76
N SER A 349 -23.40 -10.49 27.92
CA SER A 349 -24.39 -11.57 27.89
C SER A 349 -24.60 -12.20 26.51
N SER A 350 -24.16 -11.54 25.43
CA SER A 350 -24.11 -12.10 24.08
C SER A 350 -22.70 -12.43 23.57
N MET A 351 -21.66 -12.03 24.33
CA MET A 351 -20.25 -12.03 23.91
C MET A 351 -20.03 -11.46 22.50
N ARG A 352 -20.52 -10.24 22.27
CA ARG A 352 -20.36 -9.52 21.00
C ARG A 352 -19.85 -8.09 21.15
N CYS A 353 -19.07 -7.65 20.16
CA CYS A 353 -18.59 -6.28 20.00
C CYS A 353 -19.45 -5.51 18.99
N GLU A 354 -20.01 -4.39 19.43
CA GLU A 354 -20.66 -3.38 18.62
C GLU A 354 -19.68 -2.24 18.34
N PHE A 355 -19.63 -1.75 17.09
CA PHE A 355 -18.68 -0.73 16.65
C PHE A 355 -19.37 0.55 16.18
N PHE A 356 -18.74 1.70 16.44
CA PHE A 356 -19.28 3.03 16.18
C PHE A 356 -18.36 3.87 15.29
N GLY A 357 -18.94 4.89 14.63
CA GLY A 357 -18.21 5.88 13.84
C GLY A 357 -17.27 5.30 12.78
N ASP A 358 -16.10 5.93 12.61
CA ASP A 358 -15.05 5.47 11.69
C ASP A 358 -14.50 4.09 12.05
N GLY A 359 -14.56 3.70 13.33
CA GLY A 359 -14.22 2.34 13.79
C GLY A 359 -15.09 1.29 13.10
N LYS A 360 -16.41 1.52 13.04
CA LYS A 360 -17.36 0.66 12.29
C LYS A 360 -17.00 0.60 10.81
N ALA A 361 -16.75 1.74 10.18
CA ALA A 361 -16.40 1.80 8.76
C ALA A 361 -15.08 1.09 8.43
N ARG A 362 -14.09 1.10 9.34
CA ARG A 362 -12.81 0.40 9.18
C ARG A 362 -12.93 -1.11 9.43
N ILE A 363 -13.63 -1.54 10.48
CA ILE A 363 -13.76 -2.99 10.80
C ILE A 363 -14.62 -3.72 9.75
N SER A 364 -15.68 -3.09 9.23
CA SER A 364 -16.46 -3.66 8.11
C SER A 364 -15.59 -3.88 6.86
N ARG A 365 -14.80 -2.88 6.45
CA ARG A 365 -13.86 -3.01 5.31
C ARG A 365 -12.79 -4.07 5.55
N LEU A 366 -12.30 -4.21 6.79
CA LEU A 366 -11.35 -5.27 7.13
C LEU A 366 -11.97 -6.66 6.92
N PHE A 367 -13.24 -6.84 7.32
CA PHE A 367 -13.96 -8.10 7.13
C PHE A 367 -14.36 -8.36 5.68
N GLU A 368 -14.70 -7.33 4.90
CA GLU A 368 -14.90 -7.43 3.44
C GLU A 368 -13.62 -7.94 2.73
N VAL A 369 -12.44 -7.41 3.10
CA VAL A 369 -11.15 -7.87 2.57
C VAL A 369 -10.85 -9.31 2.99
N ILE A 370 -11.10 -9.69 4.26
CA ILE A 370 -10.92 -11.06 4.74
C ILE A 370 -11.84 -12.04 3.99
N ALA A 371 -13.12 -11.71 3.82
CA ALA A 371 -14.07 -12.53 3.04
C ALA A 371 -13.63 -12.70 1.58
N THR A 372 -13.13 -11.63 0.96
CA THR A 372 -12.56 -11.67 -0.40
C THR A 372 -11.32 -12.58 -0.46
N LYS A 373 -10.42 -12.50 0.52
CA LYS A 373 -9.22 -13.36 0.63
C LYS A 373 -9.55 -14.84 0.84
N LEU A 374 -10.72 -15.14 1.39
CA LEU A 374 -11.26 -16.49 1.57
C LEU A 374 -12.07 -16.99 0.35
N ASN A 375 -12.18 -16.20 -0.73
CA ASN A 375 -13.00 -16.46 -1.92
C ASN A 375 -14.49 -16.73 -1.60
N LEU A 376 -15.00 -16.16 -0.51
CA LEU A 376 -16.44 -16.20 -0.20
C LEU A 376 -17.20 -15.34 -1.24
N PRO A 377 -18.44 -15.70 -1.62
CA PRO A 377 -19.17 -15.00 -2.67
C PRO A 377 -19.60 -13.59 -2.24
N THR A 378 -18.77 -12.59 -2.53
CA THR A 378 -18.98 -11.16 -2.21
C THR A 378 -20.02 -10.51 -3.14
N GLY A 379 -21.26 -10.98 -3.06
CA GLY A 379 -22.41 -10.39 -3.73
C GLY A 379 -23.12 -9.36 -2.84
N LEU A 380 -23.01 -8.07 -3.22
CA LEU A 380 -23.60 -6.87 -2.59
C LEU A 380 -22.86 -6.33 -1.34
N PRO A 381 -22.72 -4.99 -1.20
CA PRO A 381 -22.28 -4.37 0.05
C PRO A 381 -23.37 -4.49 1.12
N LEU A 382 -22.98 -4.86 2.34
CA LEU A 382 -23.89 -5.34 3.39
C LEU A 382 -24.75 -4.27 4.09
N GLY A 383 -25.02 -3.15 3.41
CA GLY A 383 -25.77 -2.01 3.94
C GLY A 383 -26.74 -1.35 2.96
N LEU A 384 -27.01 -1.94 1.78
CA LEU A 384 -27.83 -1.27 0.75
C LEU A 384 -28.85 -2.14 -0.01
N LEU A 385 -29.30 -3.26 0.57
CA LEU A 385 -30.58 -3.87 0.18
C LEU A 385 -31.79 -3.12 0.79
N MET A 386 -31.66 -1.80 1.05
CA MET A 386 -32.66 -0.96 1.73
C MET A 386 -32.96 0.41 1.08
N LYS A 387 -32.90 0.57 -0.27
CA LYS A 387 -33.67 1.67 -0.95
C LYS A 387 -34.34 1.31 -2.32
N LYS A 388 -35.67 1.55 -2.45
CA LYS A 388 -36.72 1.02 -3.41
C LYS A 388 -37.45 -0.29 -3.00
N GLY A 389 -38.76 -0.33 -2.70
CA GLY A 389 -39.77 0.72 -2.78
C GLY A 389 -40.98 0.49 -1.85
N GLY A 390 -41.19 1.41 -0.91
CA GLY A 390 -42.38 2.24 -0.97
C GLY A 390 -42.44 3.13 -2.22
N ALA A 391 -43.60 3.72 -2.47
CA ALA A 391 -43.69 5.00 -3.13
C ALA A 391 -43.70 6.07 -2.02
N SER A 392 -42.61 6.76 -1.68
CA SER A 392 -41.26 6.76 -2.26
C SER A 392 -40.28 5.74 -1.66
N SER A 393 -39.14 5.57 -2.32
CA SER A 393 -38.37 4.33 -2.40
C SER A 393 -37.80 3.73 -1.09
N GLN A 394 -38.39 2.69 -0.44
CA GLN A 394 -37.71 1.77 0.54
C GLN A 394 -38.17 0.26 0.52
N PRO A 395 -37.26 -0.76 0.43
CA PRO A 395 -37.50 -2.21 0.58
C PRO A 395 -37.51 -2.63 2.07
N ALA A 396 -37.79 -3.87 2.49
CA ALA A 396 -37.57 -5.25 1.95
C ALA A 396 -36.29 -5.97 2.45
N SER A 397 -36.21 -6.08 3.78
CA SER A 397 -35.36 -7.05 4.49
C SER A 397 -35.76 -8.51 4.18
N PRO A 398 -34.82 -9.45 4.02
CA PRO A 398 -35.10 -10.88 3.95
C PRO A 398 -34.99 -11.55 5.33
N GLY A 399 -36.11 -11.72 6.04
CA GLY A 399 -36.12 -12.40 7.34
C GLY A 399 -36.04 -13.93 7.23
N ASN A 400 -34.96 -14.52 7.75
CA ASN A 400 -34.92 -15.91 8.27
C ASN A 400 -33.74 -16.08 9.27
N THR A 401 -33.67 -15.12 10.19
CA THR A 401 -33.56 -15.18 11.67
C THR A 401 -33.23 -16.52 12.39
N PRO A 402 -32.83 -16.52 13.70
CA PRO A 402 -32.92 -15.41 14.68
C PRO A 402 -31.63 -15.02 15.45
N ILE A 403 -31.78 -13.91 16.20
CA ILE A 403 -30.92 -13.33 17.26
C ILE A 403 -29.68 -12.51 16.84
N SER A 404 -29.81 -11.19 17.07
CA SER A 404 -28.81 -10.12 17.12
C SER A 404 -28.05 -9.83 15.81
N ASP A 405 -28.45 -8.72 15.19
CA ASP A 405 -27.85 -8.08 14.02
C ASP A 405 -26.60 -7.24 14.40
N ASP A 406 -25.86 -6.77 13.39
CA ASP A 406 -24.77 -5.76 13.41
C ASP A 406 -23.56 -5.95 14.36
N TRP A 407 -23.63 -6.81 15.37
CA TRP A 407 -22.58 -7.01 16.36
C TRP A 407 -21.68 -8.20 16.02
N VAL A 408 -20.37 -7.99 16.12
CA VAL A 408 -19.33 -8.97 15.79
C VAL A 408 -19.12 -9.94 16.95
N ARG A 409 -19.02 -11.24 16.70
CA ARG A 409 -18.71 -12.22 17.74
C ARG A 409 -17.32 -11.99 18.33
N CYS A 410 -17.20 -12.05 19.65
CA CYS A 410 -15.91 -12.02 20.33
C CYS A 410 -15.76 -13.20 21.30
N ILE A 411 -14.54 -13.43 21.78
CA ILE A 411 -14.19 -14.39 22.81
C ILE A 411 -13.30 -13.70 23.82
N LEU A 412 -13.65 -13.82 25.10
CA LEU A 412 -12.88 -13.33 26.22
C LEU A 412 -12.41 -14.55 27.03
N ASP A 413 -11.19 -14.98 26.76
CA ASP A 413 -10.60 -16.19 27.33
C ASP A 413 -9.84 -15.91 28.62
N GLN A 414 -9.41 -16.96 29.33
CA GLN A 414 -8.62 -16.85 30.57
C GLN A 414 -7.22 -16.27 30.32
N GLU A 415 -6.71 -16.36 29.09
CA GLU A 415 -5.47 -15.72 28.63
C GLU A 415 -5.57 -14.19 28.47
N ALA A 416 -6.78 -13.62 28.44
CA ALA A 416 -6.99 -12.22 28.09
C ALA A 416 -6.78 -11.28 29.29
N TYR A 417 -5.82 -10.35 29.20
CA TYR A 417 -5.62 -9.35 30.25
C TYR A 417 -6.72 -8.27 30.17
N VAL A 418 -7.56 -8.18 31.21
CA VAL A 418 -8.62 -7.16 31.30
C VAL A 418 -8.31 -6.13 32.39
N ARG A 419 -8.41 -4.86 32.01
CA ARG A 419 -8.51 -3.75 32.94
C ARG A 419 -9.91 -3.12 32.83
N LEU A 420 -10.62 -3.08 33.95
CA LEU A 420 -11.95 -2.49 34.05
C LEU A 420 -11.93 -1.35 35.07
N ASP A 421 -12.45 -0.19 34.68
CA ASP A 421 -12.52 1.02 35.51
C ASP A 421 -11.17 1.42 36.13
N GLY A 422 -10.08 1.17 35.39
CA GLY A 422 -8.71 1.46 35.78
C GLY A 422 -8.03 0.40 36.66
N LYS A 423 -8.75 -0.65 37.08
CA LYS A 423 -8.26 -1.76 37.92
C LYS A 423 -8.13 -3.05 37.11
N GLU A 424 -7.29 -3.96 37.55
CA GLU A 424 -7.18 -5.31 36.95
C GLU A 424 -8.44 -6.13 37.26
N PHE A 425 -8.99 -6.80 36.25
CA PHE A 425 -10.21 -7.62 36.37
C PHE A 425 -9.87 -9.11 36.17
N ARG A 426 -9.88 -9.88 37.26
CA ARG A 426 -9.54 -11.32 37.26
C ARG A 426 -10.74 -12.26 37.20
N ASN A 427 -11.97 -11.74 37.29
CA ASN A 427 -13.20 -12.54 37.38
C ASN A 427 -13.73 -12.97 36.00
N LEU A 428 -12.83 -13.43 35.12
CA LEU A 428 -13.13 -13.92 33.78
C LEU A 428 -13.99 -15.19 33.83
N SER A 429 -13.69 -16.10 34.76
CA SER A 429 -14.39 -17.38 34.94
C SER A 429 -15.89 -17.23 35.26
N THR A 430 -16.32 -16.11 35.83
CA THR A 430 -17.74 -15.83 36.14
C THR A 430 -18.53 -15.21 35.00
N LEU A 431 -17.90 -14.93 33.85
CA LEU A 431 -18.57 -14.44 32.64
C LEU A 431 -19.02 -15.57 31.70
N HIS A 432 -18.50 -16.78 31.87
CA HIS A 432 -19.13 -17.98 31.32
C HIS A 432 -20.35 -18.35 32.17
N LEU A 433 -21.55 -18.06 31.66
CA LEU A 433 -22.74 -18.76 32.14
C LEU A 433 -22.62 -20.24 31.71
N PRO A 434 -23.04 -21.21 32.54
CA PRO A 434 -23.14 -22.59 32.10
C PRO A 434 -24.19 -22.68 30.99
N GLU A 435 -23.84 -23.32 29.87
CA GLU A 435 -24.80 -23.69 28.85
C GLU A 435 -25.86 -24.59 29.51
N LYS A 436 -27.14 -24.19 29.46
CA LYS A 436 -28.22 -25.04 29.96
C LYS A 436 -28.44 -26.18 28.98
N GLU A 437 -27.80 -27.31 29.25
CA GLU A 437 -28.11 -28.57 28.60
C GLU A 437 -29.60 -28.89 28.82
N ASN A 438 -30.37 -28.76 27.75
CA ASN A 438 -31.81 -28.99 27.74
C ASN A 438 -32.07 -30.49 27.51
N ASP A 439 -31.62 -31.33 28.45
CA ASP A 439 -31.91 -32.75 28.41
C ASP A 439 -33.30 -33.03 28.99
N GLY A 440 -34.10 -33.77 28.24
CA GLY A 440 -35.54 -33.90 28.46
C GLY A 440 -35.99 -35.34 28.31
N SER A 441 -35.99 -36.10 29.41
CA SER A 441 -36.59 -37.42 29.48
C SER A 441 -37.30 -37.65 30.81
N SER A 442 -38.45 -38.32 30.76
CA SER A 442 -39.37 -38.51 31.89
C SER A 442 -39.13 -39.84 32.61
N GLY A 443 -39.26 -39.90 33.93
CA GLY A 443 -39.20 -41.18 34.64
C GLY A 443 -39.47 -41.19 36.15
N SER A 444 -40.71 -41.53 36.53
CA SER A 444 -41.07 -42.37 37.69
C SER A 444 -40.93 -41.85 39.13
N ASN A 445 -42.08 -41.81 39.80
CA ASN A 445 -42.35 -41.50 41.21
C ASN A 445 -41.60 -42.36 42.24
N ALA A 446 -41.34 -41.77 43.42
CA ALA A 446 -41.43 -42.45 44.73
C ALA A 446 -41.83 -41.44 45.82
N SER A 447 -42.64 -41.86 46.81
CA SER A 447 -43.20 -40.98 47.85
C SER A 447 -42.90 -41.46 49.27
N SER A 448 -42.62 -40.55 50.20
CA SER A 448 -42.64 -40.83 51.66
C SER A 448 -42.85 -39.59 52.55
N VAL A 449 -44.12 -39.22 52.73
CA VAL A 449 -44.82 -38.91 54.00
C VAL A 449 -44.06 -38.25 55.19
N ILE A 450 -44.42 -36.97 55.43
CA ILE A 450 -44.82 -36.31 56.71
C ILE A 450 -43.94 -36.36 57.99
N GLY A 451 -43.65 -35.15 58.53
CA GLY A 451 -43.34 -34.80 59.93
C GLY A 451 -42.85 -33.33 59.96
N ILE A 452 -43.60 -32.30 60.36
CA ILE A 452 -44.22 -31.93 61.66
C ILE A 452 -43.18 -31.46 62.72
N ASP A 453 -42.98 -30.14 62.76
CA ASP A 453 -42.66 -29.24 63.90
C ASP A 453 -41.42 -29.47 64.81
N GLU A 454 -40.88 -28.48 65.56
CA GLU A 454 -41.29 -27.08 65.80
C GLU A 454 -40.06 -26.14 66.01
N SER A 455 -40.26 -24.83 65.83
CA SER A 455 -39.53 -23.68 66.45
C SER A 455 -37.99 -23.57 66.43
N PHE A 456 -37.48 -22.49 65.80
CA PHE A 456 -36.94 -21.29 66.49
C PHE A 456 -36.72 -20.16 65.46
N GLY A 457 -36.79 -18.87 65.88
CA GLY A 457 -37.19 -17.79 64.96
C GLY A 457 -36.24 -16.60 64.72
N GLU A 458 -36.54 -15.90 63.62
CA GLU A 458 -36.32 -14.47 63.32
C GLU A 458 -34.87 -13.94 63.08
N PRO A 459 -34.71 -12.75 62.44
CA PRO A 459 -35.73 -11.84 61.93
C PRO A 459 -35.76 -11.62 60.40
N SER A 460 -36.94 -11.33 59.87
CA SER A 460 -37.17 -11.06 58.44
C SER A 460 -36.67 -9.67 57.99
N ARG A 461 -35.78 -9.59 56.98
CA ARG A 461 -35.46 -8.31 56.32
C ARG A 461 -36.58 -7.87 55.36
N LYS A 462 -37.20 -6.73 55.68
CA LYS A 462 -38.36 -6.14 55.00
C LYS A 462 -38.21 -6.09 53.46
N ARG A 463 -39.16 -6.69 52.73
CA ARG A 463 -39.43 -6.32 51.33
C ARG A 463 -39.91 -4.86 51.28
N ARG A 464 -39.24 -3.99 50.54
CA ARG A 464 -39.75 -2.63 50.27
C ARG A 464 -40.78 -2.70 49.14
N ARG A 465 -41.94 -2.07 49.37
CA ARG A 465 -43.08 -1.98 48.45
C ARG A 465 -42.66 -1.36 47.10
N VAL A 466 -43.22 -1.89 46.01
CA VAL A 466 -43.09 -1.31 44.66
C VAL A 466 -44.24 -0.33 44.42
N GLU A 467 -43.86 0.90 44.12
CA GLU A 467 -44.67 2.02 43.66
C GLU A 467 -43.62 2.99 43.09
N GLY A 468 -43.71 3.57 41.89
CA GLY A 468 -44.77 3.59 40.91
C GLY A 468 -44.39 4.64 39.85
N GLY A 469 -43.24 4.45 39.20
CA GLY A 469 -42.63 5.45 38.32
C GLY A 469 -41.97 4.78 37.12
N SER A 470 -42.51 5.06 35.93
CA SER A 470 -42.06 4.44 34.68
C SER A 470 -40.84 5.15 34.12
N VAL A 471 -39.72 4.42 34.02
CA VAL A 471 -38.59 4.78 33.17
C VAL A 471 -38.28 3.56 32.31
N VAL A 472 -38.50 3.68 31.00
CA VAL A 472 -38.24 2.60 30.03
C VAL A 472 -36.79 2.72 29.58
N GLY A 473 -35.96 1.76 29.99
CA GLY A 473 -34.51 1.72 29.78
C GLY A 473 -33.76 1.54 31.10
N GLY A 474 -32.76 0.65 31.14
CA GLY A 474 -31.91 0.42 32.33
C GLY A 474 -31.70 -1.04 32.79
N ALA A 475 -32.06 -2.04 31.97
CA ALA A 475 -31.69 -3.44 32.19
C ALA A 475 -30.36 -3.78 31.48
N GLU A 476 -30.35 -3.66 30.15
CA GLU A 476 -29.24 -4.07 29.26
C GLU A 476 -27.94 -3.28 29.49
N GLU A 477 -28.04 -2.02 29.90
CA GLU A 477 -26.86 -1.16 30.15
C GLU A 477 -25.94 -1.68 31.25
N LYS A 478 -26.41 -2.59 32.13
CA LYS A 478 -25.60 -3.19 33.20
C LYS A 478 -24.71 -4.36 32.75
N GLU A 479 -24.86 -4.82 31.51
CA GLU A 479 -24.11 -5.96 30.96
C GLU A 479 -23.25 -5.57 29.75
N SER A 480 -22.96 -4.27 29.56
CA SER A 480 -22.07 -3.79 28.50
C SER A 480 -20.89 -2.98 29.03
N TRP A 481 -19.72 -3.14 28.43
CA TRP A 481 -18.52 -2.32 28.68
C TRP A 481 -18.20 -1.46 27.46
N VAL A 482 -17.70 -0.23 27.67
CA VAL A 482 -17.07 0.55 26.59
C VAL A 482 -15.57 0.29 26.63
N VAL A 483 -15.03 -0.26 25.55
CA VAL A 483 -13.60 -0.58 25.42
C VAL A 483 -12.87 0.67 24.91
N LYS A 484 -11.99 1.23 25.73
CA LYS A 484 -11.15 2.39 25.38
C LYS A 484 -10.08 2.01 24.37
N THR A 485 -9.43 0.88 24.61
CA THR A 485 -8.45 0.28 23.70
C THR A 485 -8.47 -1.23 23.90
N GLY A 486 -8.62 -1.97 22.81
CA GLY A 486 -8.62 -3.42 22.80
C GLY A 486 -7.66 -3.97 21.75
N GLN A 487 -6.84 -4.93 22.15
CA GLN A 487 -5.96 -5.71 21.28
C GLN A 487 -6.59 -7.09 21.07
N TRP A 488 -6.83 -7.46 19.81
CA TRP A 488 -7.61 -8.63 19.42
C TRP A 488 -6.87 -9.48 18.38
N ARG A 489 -6.77 -10.79 18.59
CA ARG A 489 -6.44 -11.75 17.52
C ARG A 489 -7.69 -11.98 16.68
N LEU A 490 -7.54 -11.97 15.36
CA LEU A 490 -8.66 -12.21 14.43
C LEU A 490 -8.69 -13.69 14.03
N ARG A 491 -9.74 -14.41 14.43
CA ARG A 491 -9.89 -15.85 14.20
C ARG A 491 -11.03 -16.15 13.22
N VAL A 492 -10.72 -16.84 12.14
CA VAL A 492 -11.67 -17.34 11.13
C VAL A 492 -12.07 -18.76 11.50
N GLN A 493 -13.38 -19.04 11.53
CA GLN A 493 -13.91 -20.35 11.91
C GLN A 493 -15.26 -20.63 11.24
N ASN A 494 -15.71 -21.89 11.25
CA ASN A 494 -17.07 -22.22 10.83
C ASN A 494 -18.09 -21.66 11.84
N SER A 495 -19.15 -21.03 11.34
CA SER A 495 -20.21 -20.49 12.17
C SER A 495 -21.05 -21.61 12.78
N ARG A 496 -21.29 -21.52 14.09
CA ARG A 496 -22.01 -22.58 14.85
C ARG A 496 -23.50 -22.69 14.47
N ASN A 497 -24.06 -21.69 13.79
CA ASN A 497 -25.51 -21.55 13.59
C ASN A 497 -26.05 -22.35 12.37
N GLY A 498 -25.55 -23.57 12.15
CA GLY A 498 -26.12 -24.59 11.26
C GLY A 498 -26.10 -24.33 9.74
N LYS A 499 -25.90 -23.10 9.27
CA LYS A 499 -26.00 -22.72 7.83
C LYS A 499 -24.69 -22.84 7.04
N GLY A 500 -23.66 -23.51 7.58
CA GLY A 500 -22.41 -23.80 6.85
C GLY A 500 -21.53 -22.61 6.45
N GLY A 501 -21.82 -21.40 6.98
CA GLY A 501 -21.05 -20.20 6.71
C GLY A 501 -19.77 -20.08 7.55
N VAL A 502 -18.84 -19.24 7.09
CA VAL A 502 -17.61 -18.88 7.83
C VAL A 502 -17.82 -17.57 8.57
N GLU A 503 -17.36 -17.47 9.82
CA GLU A 503 -17.40 -16.26 10.66
C GLU A 503 -15.98 -15.81 11.08
N CYS A 504 -15.80 -14.50 11.23
CA CYS A 504 -14.61 -13.88 11.84
C CYS A 504 -14.94 -13.51 13.28
N VAL A 505 -14.05 -13.86 14.21
CA VAL A 505 -14.24 -13.73 15.66
C VAL A 505 -13.07 -12.98 16.28
N LEU A 506 -13.39 -12.02 17.15
CA LEU A 506 -12.39 -11.22 17.87
C LEU A 506 -12.00 -11.94 19.17
N VAL A 507 -10.81 -12.54 19.23
CA VAL A 507 -10.28 -13.16 20.45
C VAL A 507 -9.49 -12.10 21.22
N ALA A 508 -9.94 -11.74 22.42
CA ALA A 508 -9.30 -10.71 23.23
C ALA A 508 -7.88 -11.15 23.67
N VAL A 509 -6.92 -10.22 23.53
CA VAL A 509 -5.56 -10.37 24.08
C VAL A 509 -5.40 -9.44 25.28
N ARG A 510 -5.79 -8.17 25.11
CA ARG A 510 -5.69 -7.13 26.14
C ARG A 510 -6.80 -6.09 25.97
N LEU A 511 -7.57 -5.81 27.01
CA LEU A 511 -8.63 -4.80 27.01
C LEU A 511 -8.40 -3.78 28.13
N ASP A 512 -8.51 -2.48 27.83
CA ASP A 512 -8.74 -1.41 28.80
C ASP A 512 -10.14 -0.84 28.56
N ALA A 513 -11.02 -0.96 29.56
CA ALA A 513 -12.46 -0.76 29.41
C ALA A 513 -13.10 -0.08 30.64
N VAL A 514 -14.33 0.42 30.45
CA VAL A 514 -15.15 1.02 31.51
C VAL A 514 -16.55 0.43 31.57
N SER A 515 -17.05 0.22 32.78
CA SER A 515 -18.40 -0.31 33.03
C SER A 515 -19.52 0.72 32.83
N GLY A 516 -19.16 2.00 32.72
CA GLY A 516 -20.11 3.09 32.47
C GLY A 516 -19.50 4.47 32.74
N GLU A 517 -20.33 5.51 32.67
CA GLU A 517 -19.87 6.90 32.81
C GLU A 517 -19.16 7.18 34.15
N PHE A 518 -19.52 6.53 35.26
CA PHE A 518 -18.77 6.71 36.51
C PHE A 518 -17.30 6.27 36.36
N GLY A 519 -17.07 5.05 35.84
CA GLY A 519 -15.72 4.53 35.62
C GLY A 519 -14.92 5.28 34.54
N ARG A 520 -15.62 5.85 33.55
CA ARG A 520 -15.05 6.75 32.55
C ARG A 520 -14.60 8.08 33.17
N ASN A 521 -15.47 8.73 33.95
CA ASN A 521 -15.21 10.02 34.57
C ASN A 521 -14.21 9.93 35.73
N ALA A 522 -14.21 8.85 36.53
CA ALA A 522 -13.23 8.61 37.58
C ALA A 522 -11.78 8.46 37.07
N GLN A 523 -11.59 8.19 35.77
CA GLN A 523 -10.29 8.16 35.10
C GLN A 523 -9.92 9.47 34.40
N ARG A 524 -10.86 10.42 34.25
CA ARG A 524 -10.55 11.74 33.69
C ARG A 524 -9.71 12.50 34.71
N ARG A 525 -8.50 12.87 34.31
CA ARG A 525 -7.71 13.89 35.00
C ARG A 525 -8.18 15.26 34.54
N PHE A 526 -8.17 16.24 35.43
CA PHE A 526 -8.18 17.64 34.99
C PHE A 526 -6.91 17.91 34.16
N LEU A 527 -6.98 18.86 33.22
CA LEU A 527 -5.86 19.18 32.32
C LEU A 527 -4.70 19.90 33.06
N GLY A 528 -4.95 20.30 34.30
CA GLY A 528 -4.03 20.86 35.29
C GLY A 528 -4.84 21.17 36.56
N PRO A 529 -4.25 21.86 37.55
CA PRO A 529 -4.94 22.99 38.15
C PRO A 529 -5.25 24.07 37.09
#